data_AF-A0A671DJY8-F1
#
_entry.id   AF-A0A671DJY8-F1
#
_cell.length_a   1.000
_cell.length_b   1.000
_cell.length_c   1.000
_cell.angle_alpha   90.00
_cell.angle_beta   90.00
_cell.angle_gamma   90.00
#
_symmetry.space_group_name_H-M   'P 1'
#
loop_
_entity.id
_entity.type
_entity.pdbx_description
1 polymer ?
#
loop_
_entity_poly.entity_id
_entity_poly.type
_entity_poly.pdbx_seq_one_letter_code
_entity_poly.pdbx_strand_id
1 'polypeptide(L)'
;MSTEEGGPPPPEEEVPPSPGEATPPGSEDIDQRKQASPRPEEEAPPSEEEAPPPEEAGEEPRTEEAPQEDAPGEATSAGEAVSGEHGFSFSKKGPAPSAGDILNLIPSDESMILPDNDELEAYRVRPKPVSRLGQSVISEMFSQPSTARSSKFRRSMSGIPNLQETLKEKQARFREAREGRKLKIEPSYKYIFEILSEILGLDLVAIEELILDCPSVEPFVYFFMKDGCKTLKLLYQEGDAPGVECGRIIAGAPKGAKMMRLYIDNAAPEKLKGLCIFFVRCHSDAAINTKNIHEEVLFTVLDASEGLLIGIRDMLTKIFLPAILATNNWGALNQSKQGESEKHIFAETINRYLAFLDGARISIEGTVKLKKIDNVDFSKLHTFEEVTLAAGNSETVRQLEDALMIWYKQIEQVLIESEQMRKEADDSGPLTELEHWKRVSAKFNYIIEQIKGPSCKAVINVLNVAHSKLLKNWRDLDARITDTANESKDNVRYLYTLEKVCQPLYNYDLVSMAHGIQNLINAIRMIHSVSRYYNTSERMTSLFIKVTNQMVTACKAYITDGGINHVWDQETPLVLKKIQVCIKYKKDFIKIIYFPLYLVLLLGCN
;
A
#
# COMPACT_ATOMS: atom_id res chain seq x y z
N MET A 1 -65.74 -17.18 -40.41
CA MET A 1 -65.28 -15.78 -40.45
C MET A 1 -64.03 -15.74 -39.59
N SER A 2 -62.83 -15.72 -40.17
CA SER A 2 -62.19 -14.62 -40.93
C SER A 2 -61.53 -13.63 -39.97
N THR A 3 -60.25 -13.26 -40.09
CA THR A 3 -59.29 -13.57 -41.19
C THR A 3 -57.85 -13.55 -40.69
N GLU A 4 -56.93 -14.09 -41.49
CA GLU A 4 -55.48 -14.07 -41.27
C GLU A 4 -54.83 -12.76 -41.76
N GLU A 5 -53.73 -12.36 -41.10
CA GLU A 5 -52.53 -11.67 -41.65
C GLU A 5 -51.50 -11.59 -40.50
N GLY A 6 -50.18 -11.61 -40.70
CA GLY A 6 -49.41 -11.66 -41.95
C GLY A 6 -47.96 -11.20 -41.75
N GLY A 7 -47.24 -11.74 -40.75
CA GLY A 7 -45.91 -11.25 -40.34
C GLY A 7 -44.74 -11.71 -41.25
N PRO A 8 -43.66 -10.91 -41.38
CA PRO A 8 -42.54 -11.19 -42.27
C PRO A 8 -41.57 -12.28 -41.75
N PRO A 9 -40.78 -12.94 -42.64
CA PRO A 9 -39.79 -13.94 -42.27
C PRO A 9 -38.52 -13.33 -41.63
N PRO A 10 -37.72 -14.13 -40.90
CA PRO A 10 -36.41 -13.73 -40.39
C PRO A 10 -35.36 -13.60 -41.52
N PRO A 11 -34.25 -12.86 -41.30
CA PRO A 11 -33.13 -12.79 -42.24
C PRO A 11 -32.36 -14.11 -42.31
N GLU A 12 -31.72 -14.35 -43.45
CA GLU A 12 -30.93 -15.56 -43.75
C GLU A 12 -29.54 -15.50 -43.08
N GLU A 13 -29.02 -16.65 -42.64
CA GLU A 13 -27.64 -16.77 -42.13
C GLU A 13 -26.65 -16.90 -43.29
N GLU A 14 -25.70 -15.95 -43.43
CA GLU A 14 -24.60 -16.10 -44.37
C GLU A 14 -23.60 -17.17 -43.89
N VAL A 15 -23.55 -18.29 -44.61
CA VAL A 15 -22.62 -19.39 -44.33
C VAL A 15 -21.21 -19.04 -44.83
N PRO A 16 -20.16 -19.08 -43.98
CA PRO A 16 -18.79 -18.85 -44.41
C PRO A 16 -18.28 -20.02 -45.28
N PRO A 17 -17.55 -19.75 -46.39
CA PRO A 17 -17.02 -20.80 -47.24
C PRO A 17 -15.91 -21.60 -46.55
N SER A 18 -15.96 -22.92 -46.67
CA SER A 18 -14.90 -23.83 -46.19
C SER A 18 -13.68 -23.81 -47.15
N PRO A 19 -12.45 -24.03 -46.63
CA PRO A 19 -11.24 -24.01 -47.45
C PRO A 19 -11.14 -25.26 -48.36
N GLY A 20 -10.77 -25.05 -49.62
CA GLY A 20 -10.46 -26.11 -50.58
C GLY A 20 -8.96 -26.17 -50.92
N GLU A 21 -8.36 -27.35 -50.84
CA GLU A 21 -6.98 -27.61 -51.28
C GLU A 21 -6.90 -27.94 -52.80
N ALA A 22 -5.66 -28.18 -53.27
CA ALA A 22 -5.27 -28.91 -54.49
C ALA A 22 -4.85 -28.11 -55.75
N THR A 23 -3.60 -27.59 -55.68
CA THR A 23 -2.47 -27.86 -56.62
C THR A 23 -2.53 -27.45 -58.13
N PRO A 24 -1.36 -27.38 -58.84
CA PRO A 24 -1.19 -26.48 -60.01
C PRO A 24 -0.79 -27.18 -61.34
N PRO A 25 -0.63 -26.38 -62.42
CA PRO A 25 0.48 -26.47 -63.37
C PRO A 25 1.28 -25.14 -63.43
N GLY A 26 2.47 -25.03 -64.01
CA GLY A 26 3.34 -26.01 -64.69
C GLY A 26 4.71 -25.35 -65.02
N SER A 27 5.69 -26.14 -65.49
CA SER A 27 7.12 -25.77 -65.57
C SER A 27 7.67 -25.64 -67.00
N GLU A 28 8.66 -24.75 -67.19
CA GLU A 28 9.72 -24.89 -68.21
C GLU A 28 11.11 -24.54 -67.61
N ASP A 29 12.18 -25.07 -68.19
CA ASP A 29 13.54 -25.23 -67.61
C ASP A 29 14.61 -24.23 -68.16
N ILE A 30 15.91 -24.47 -67.80
CA ILE A 30 17.18 -23.94 -68.37
C ILE A 30 17.70 -22.64 -67.68
N ASP A 31 18.88 -22.57 -67.03
CA ASP A 31 19.91 -23.60 -66.74
C ASP A 31 20.83 -23.24 -65.53
N GLN A 32 21.72 -24.18 -65.19
CA GLN A 32 23.04 -24.14 -64.51
C GLN A 32 23.82 -22.79 -64.40
N ARG A 33 24.78 -22.57 -63.47
CA ARG A 33 25.72 -23.51 -62.77
C ARG A 33 26.49 -22.86 -61.58
N LYS A 34 26.98 -23.71 -60.64
CA LYS A 34 28.08 -23.52 -59.64
C LYS A 34 27.83 -22.51 -58.48
N GLN A 35 27.94 -22.90 -57.19
CA GLN A 35 29.12 -23.32 -56.37
C GLN A 35 30.09 -22.17 -56.02
N ALA A 36 30.59 -21.99 -54.77
CA ALA A 36 30.23 -22.58 -53.46
C ALA A 36 30.90 -21.75 -52.30
N SER A 37 30.43 -21.91 -51.06
CA SER A 37 31.11 -21.44 -49.81
C SER A 37 32.30 -22.36 -49.46
N PRO A 38 33.27 -21.99 -48.56
CA PRO A 38 33.01 -21.69 -47.14
C PRO A 38 33.93 -20.64 -46.44
N ARG A 39 33.69 -20.44 -45.14
CA ARG A 39 34.60 -19.87 -44.10
C ARG A 39 35.60 -20.97 -43.61
N PRO A 40 36.62 -20.74 -42.73
CA PRO A 40 36.66 -19.81 -41.58
C PRO A 40 38.02 -19.14 -41.24
N GLU A 41 38.11 -18.49 -40.05
CA GLU A 41 39.29 -18.31 -39.14
C GLU A 41 40.62 -17.66 -39.67
N GLU A 42 41.44 -16.91 -38.91
CA GLU A 42 41.42 -16.32 -37.54
C GLU A 42 42.42 -15.11 -37.44
N GLU A 43 42.53 -14.48 -36.26
CA GLU A 43 43.61 -13.57 -35.77
C GLU A 43 43.85 -12.14 -36.34
N ALA A 44 44.56 -11.35 -35.51
CA ALA A 44 45.05 -9.95 -35.61
C ALA A 44 46.30 -9.82 -34.67
N PRO A 45 46.99 -8.68 -34.44
CA PRO A 45 46.88 -7.29 -34.95
C PRO A 45 48.22 -6.82 -35.62
N PRO A 46 48.58 -5.51 -35.66
CA PRO A 46 49.29 -4.87 -34.53
C PRO A 46 48.95 -3.36 -34.27
N SER A 47 49.61 -2.79 -33.26
CA SER A 47 49.65 -1.38 -32.81
C SER A 47 50.79 -0.58 -33.53
N GLU A 48 51.20 0.67 -33.24
CA GLU A 48 51.09 1.63 -32.10
C GLU A 48 51.11 3.11 -32.61
N GLU A 49 50.76 4.10 -31.78
CA GLU A 49 51.62 5.24 -31.34
C GLU A 49 50.81 6.23 -30.43
N GLU A 50 51.46 6.90 -29.47
CA GLU A 50 50.83 7.71 -28.39
C GLU A 50 51.25 9.19 -28.38
N ALA A 51 50.54 10.05 -27.61
CA ALA A 51 51.06 11.08 -26.65
C ALA A 51 50.00 12.20 -26.37
N PRO A 52 50.21 13.19 -25.46
CA PRO A 52 49.95 13.05 -24.02
C PRO A 52 49.10 14.21 -23.40
N PRO A 53 48.69 14.14 -22.11
CA PRO A 53 47.92 15.20 -21.43
C PRO A 53 48.81 16.26 -20.72
N PRO A 54 48.25 17.41 -20.30
CA PRO A 54 48.90 18.39 -19.43
C PRO A 54 48.52 18.24 -17.94
N GLU A 55 49.47 18.55 -17.05
CA GLU A 55 49.33 18.53 -15.58
C GLU A 55 49.14 19.93 -14.95
N GLU A 56 49.11 19.95 -13.62
CA GLU A 56 48.71 21.03 -12.70
C GLU A 56 49.58 22.30 -12.73
N ALA A 57 48.96 23.40 -12.29
CA ALA A 57 49.61 24.41 -11.45
C ALA A 57 48.54 24.96 -10.48
N GLY A 58 48.87 25.05 -9.18
CA GLY A 58 47.95 25.52 -8.16
C GLY A 58 48.59 26.50 -7.19
N GLU A 59 47.77 27.33 -6.54
CA GLU A 59 48.10 28.03 -5.30
C GLU A 59 46.80 28.38 -4.53
N GLU A 60 46.90 28.58 -3.21
CA GLU A 60 45.76 28.65 -2.29
C GLU A 60 45.54 30.09 -1.73
N PRO A 61 44.74 30.35 -0.68
CA PRO A 61 43.58 31.24 -0.80
C PRO A 61 43.78 32.63 -0.18
N ARG A 62 42.86 33.58 -0.45
CA ARG A 62 42.70 34.78 0.41
C ARG A 62 41.34 35.48 0.39
N THR A 63 40.78 35.56 1.61
CA THR A 63 40.06 36.67 2.24
C THR A 63 38.78 37.27 1.63
N GLU A 64 37.86 37.52 2.57
CA GLU A 64 36.70 38.41 2.52
C GLU A 64 37.00 39.80 1.96
N GLU A 65 36.03 40.42 1.29
CA GLU A 65 35.48 41.71 1.72
C GLU A 65 34.12 41.99 1.03
N ALA A 66 33.30 42.85 1.63
CA ALA A 66 32.04 43.34 1.07
C ALA A 66 32.12 44.86 0.82
N PRO A 67 31.38 45.37 -0.15
CA PRO A 67 30.45 46.48 0.14
C PRO A 67 29.02 46.07 -0.25
N GLN A 68 27.97 46.36 0.51
CA GLN A 68 27.54 47.62 1.16
C GLN A 68 26.87 48.61 0.18
N GLU A 69 25.88 49.32 0.70
CA GLU A 69 24.79 49.98 -0.03
C GLU A 69 25.22 51.28 -0.74
N ASP A 70 24.54 51.61 -1.85
CA ASP A 70 24.23 53.02 -2.15
C ASP A 70 22.99 53.17 -3.06
N ALA A 71 22.23 54.24 -2.86
CA ALA A 71 20.99 54.56 -3.58
C ALA A 71 20.56 56.02 -3.29
N PRO A 72 19.59 56.61 -4.03
CA PRO A 72 19.15 56.37 -5.41
C PRO A 72 19.29 57.63 -6.29
N GLY A 73 19.05 57.52 -7.61
CA GLY A 73 19.13 58.63 -8.56
C GLY A 73 17.97 58.73 -9.56
N GLU A 74 17.24 59.84 -9.45
CA GLU A 74 16.30 60.49 -10.37
C GLU A 74 16.67 60.50 -11.88
N ALA A 75 15.81 60.84 -12.85
CA ALA A 75 14.34 60.90 -12.98
C ALA A 75 13.98 61.34 -14.43
N THR A 76 12.69 61.51 -14.76
CA THR A 76 12.14 62.22 -15.96
C THR A 76 12.31 61.48 -17.31
N SER A 77 11.49 61.72 -18.36
CA SER A 77 10.21 62.47 -18.48
C SER A 77 9.37 61.94 -19.67
N ALA A 78 8.07 62.30 -19.65
CA ALA A 78 7.14 62.32 -20.79
C ALA A 78 6.76 60.97 -21.47
N GLY A 79 5.57 60.84 -22.08
CA GLY A 79 4.45 61.79 -22.06
C GLY A 79 3.32 61.44 -23.02
N GLU A 80 2.15 62.05 -22.75
CA GLU A 80 0.93 62.05 -23.57
C GLU A 80 0.21 60.70 -23.80
N ALA A 81 -1.04 60.79 -24.26
CA ALA A 81 -2.03 59.71 -24.19
C ALA A 81 -3.05 59.79 -25.34
N VAL A 82 -3.72 58.68 -25.61
CA VAL A 82 -4.96 58.64 -26.39
C VAL A 82 -6.03 57.91 -25.57
N SER A 83 -7.25 58.44 -25.58
CA SER A 83 -8.37 58.01 -24.76
C SER A 83 -9.14 56.81 -25.33
N GLY A 84 -9.88 56.12 -24.46
CA GLY A 84 -10.73 54.98 -24.81
C GLY A 84 -11.58 54.56 -23.63
N GLU A 85 -12.67 55.30 -23.36
CA GLU A 85 -13.59 55.00 -22.26
C GLU A 85 -14.43 53.75 -22.54
N HIS A 86 -14.46 52.81 -21.59
CA HIS A 86 -15.63 51.97 -21.33
C HIS A 86 -15.68 51.58 -19.86
N GLY A 87 -16.42 52.36 -19.07
CA GLY A 87 -16.64 52.07 -17.66
C GLY A 87 -17.67 50.95 -17.45
N PHE A 88 -17.37 50.02 -16.55
CA PHE A 88 -18.37 49.19 -15.89
C PHE A 88 -18.30 49.39 -14.38
N SER A 89 -19.40 49.88 -13.81
CA SER A 89 -19.52 50.17 -12.38
C SER A 89 -19.83 48.89 -11.60
N PHE A 90 -19.07 48.61 -10.54
CA PHE A 90 -19.44 47.60 -9.55
C PHE A 90 -19.89 48.28 -8.26
N SER A 91 -21.12 47.95 -7.84
CA SER A 91 -21.79 48.55 -6.69
C SER A 91 -21.88 47.57 -5.52
N LYS A 92 -21.61 48.10 -4.31
CA LYS A 92 -21.84 47.52 -2.98
C LYS A 92 -21.11 46.21 -2.62
N LYS A 93 -20.28 46.34 -1.57
CA LYS A 93 -19.79 45.25 -0.70
C LYS A 93 -20.96 44.39 -0.18
N GLY A 94 -20.84 43.07 -0.28
CA GLY A 94 -21.52 42.11 0.59
C GLY A 94 -20.58 41.62 1.72
N PRO A 95 -21.11 41.01 2.80
CA PRO A 95 -20.28 40.35 3.82
C PRO A 95 -19.65 39.06 3.26
N ALA A 96 -18.53 38.64 3.84
CA ALA A 96 -17.91 37.35 3.53
C ALA A 96 -18.72 36.17 4.12
N PRO A 97 -18.73 34.99 3.48
CA PRO A 97 -19.34 33.78 4.05
C PRO A 97 -18.58 33.29 5.28
N SER A 98 -19.23 32.45 6.09
CA SER A 98 -18.66 31.95 7.34
C SER A 98 -17.79 30.70 7.11
N ALA A 99 -16.92 30.37 8.06
CA ALA A 99 -16.08 29.18 7.99
C ALA A 99 -16.89 27.86 7.98
N GLY A 100 -18.14 27.86 8.45
CA GLY A 100 -19.01 26.67 8.43
C GLY A 100 -19.48 26.28 7.03
N ASP A 101 -19.66 27.26 6.14
CA ASP A 101 -20.25 27.05 4.81
C ASP A 101 -19.32 26.26 3.86
N ILE A 102 -18.00 26.33 4.10
CA ILE A 102 -16.95 25.75 3.24
C ILE A 102 -16.65 24.28 3.60
N LEU A 103 -16.86 23.88 4.87
CA LEU A 103 -16.61 22.49 5.32
C LEU A 103 -17.52 21.45 4.63
N ASN A 104 -18.66 21.88 4.10
CA ASN A 104 -19.58 21.03 3.33
C ASN A 104 -19.06 20.59 1.95
N LEU A 105 -17.84 21.01 1.56
CA LEU A 105 -17.14 20.52 0.36
C LEU A 105 -16.34 19.23 0.60
N ILE A 106 -16.37 18.69 1.83
CA ILE A 106 -15.79 17.38 2.17
C ILE A 106 -16.87 16.30 1.96
N PRO A 107 -16.71 15.34 1.02
CA PRO A 107 -17.63 14.23 0.89
C PRO A 107 -17.57 13.31 2.11
N SER A 108 -18.72 12.88 2.62
CA SER A 108 -18.81 12.01 3.81
C SER A 108 -18.46 10.54 3.52
N ASP A 109 -18.46 10.13 2.25
CA ASP A 109 -18.32 8.74 1.81
C ASP A 109 -16.85 8.28 1.67
N GLU A 110 -16.06 8.42 2.74
CA GLU A 110 -14.85 7.61 2.96
C GLU A 110 -14.46 7.59 4.46
N SER A 111 -15.39 7.14 5.31
CA SER A 111 -15.19 7.04 6.76
C SER A 111 -14.25 5.89 7.14
N MET A 112 -12.94 6.14 7.11
CA MET A 112 -11.99 5.33 7.88
C MET A 112 -12.35 5.43 9.37
N ILE A 113 -12.81 4.32 9.94
CA ILE A 113 -13.15 4.21 11.36
C ILE A 113 -11.85 4.24 12.17
N LEU A 114 -11.41 5.45 12.54
CA LEU A 114 -10.47 5.66 13.62
C LEU A 114 -11.22 5.44 14.95
N PRO A 115 -10.60 4.82 15.97
CA PRO A 115 -11.25 4.59 17.25
C PRO A 115 -11.44 5.92 18.00
N ASP A 116 -12.69 6.32 18.21
CA ASP A 116 -13.04 7.43 19.10
C ASP A 116 -12.49 7.15 20.50
N ASN A 117 -11.79 8.13 21.07
CA ASN A 117 -11.16 8.03 22.38
C ASN A 117 -11.24 9.37 23.14
N ASP A 118 -12.30 10.13 22.88
CA ASP A 118 -12.64 11.38 23.56
C ASP A 118 -13.47 11.10 24.83
N GLU A 119 -12.79 10.63 25.89
CA GLU A 119 -13.32 10.78 27.25
C GLU A 119 -12.18 10.93 28.28
N LEU A 120 -12.46 11.70 29.35
CA LEU A 120 -11.64 11.97 30.56
C LEU A 120 -10.60 13.11 30.52
N GLU A 121 -11.04 14.31 30.92
CA GLU A 121 -10.28 15.19 31.83
C GLU A 121 -11.23 15.86 32.84
N ALA A 122 -11.53 15.17 33.95
CA ALA A 122 -12.38 15.70 35.03
C ALA A 122 -12.20 14.96 36.39
N TYR A 123 -11.23 15.44 37.18
CA TYR A 123 -11.17 15.36 38.66
C TYR A 123 -11.00 14.01 39.40
N ARG A 124 -10.26 14.11 40.52
CA ARG A 124 -10.00 13.05 41.51
C ARG A 124 -11.03 13.07 42.64
N VAL A 125 -11.41 11.91 43.20
CA VAL A 125 -11.59 11.65 44.66
C VAL A 125 -11.67 10.13 44.90
N ARG A 126 -11.34 9.67 46.12
CA ARG A 126 -11.18 8.24 46.50
C ARG A 126 -12.43 7.68 47.23
N PRO A 127 -12.86 6.42 47.01
CA PRO A 127 -14.13 5.89 47.52
C PRO A 127 -14.04 5.09 48.84
N LYS A 128 -15.19 4.95 49.54
CA LYS A 128 -15.63 3.75 50.31
C LYS A 128 -17.19 3.74 50.47
N PRO A 129 -17.84 2.60 50.81
CA PRO A 129 -19.23 2.32 50.40
C PRO A 129 -20.28 2.25 51.53
N VAL A 130 -21.58 2.10 51.19
CA VAL A 130 -22.56 1.25 51.93
C VAL A 130 -23.89 0.98 51.17
N SER A 131 -24.41 -0.24 51.37
CA SER A 131 -25.79 -0.81 51.21
C SER A 131 -26.78 -0.48 50.07
N ARG A 132 -27.52 -1.56 49.71
CA ARG A 132 -28.79 -1.64 48.97
C ARG A 132 -30.00 -1.14 49.80
N LEU A 133 -31.15 -0.88 49.17
CA LEU A 133 -32.42 -1.64 49.41
C LEU A 133 -33.56 -1.37 48.38
N GLY A 134 -34.23 -2.45 47.93
CA GLY A 134 -35.70 -2.55 47.72
C GLY A 134 -36.31 -2.09 46.39
N GLN A 135 -37.47 -2.57 45.92
CA GLN A 135 -38.39 -3.68 46.32
C GLN A 135 -39.40 -3.92 45.15
N SER A 136 -40.12 -5.05 44.98
CA SER A 136 -40.07 -6.38 45.62
C SER A 136 -40.01 -7.52 44.56
N VAL A 137 -40.97 -8.38 44.17
CA VAL A 137 -42.35 -8.77 44.58
C VAL A 137 -42.55 -10.29 44.31
N ILE A 138 -43.06 -11.04 45.31
CA ILE A 138 -43.97 -12.22 45.34
C ILE A 138 -44.13 -13.05 44.02
N SER A 139 -43.92 -14.37 43.95
CA SER A 139 -43.73 -15.44 44.98
C SER A 139 -42.78 -16.58 44.44
N GLU A 140 -42.73 -17.86 44.84
CA GLU A 140 -43.64 -18.72 45.62
C GLU A 140 -42.97 -19.81 46.52
N MET A 141 -43.81 -20.44 47.33
CA MET A 141 -43.63 -21.40 48.44
C MET A 141 -42.93 -22.78 48.26
N PHE A 142 -42.11 -23.08 49.28
CA PHE A 142 -41.87 -24.37 49.98
C PHE A 142 -40.97 -25.50 49.44
N SER A 143 -40.42 -26.25 50.41
CA SER A 143 -39.16 -27.00 50.31
C SER A 143 -39.25 -28.47 50.76
N GLN A 144 -38.18 -29.21 50.44
CA GLN A 144 -37.79 -30.55 50.92
C GLN A 144 -38.14 -30.85 52.40
N PRO A 145 -38.31 -32.14 52.77
CA PRO A 145 -37.16 -32.79 53.41
C PRO A 145 -37.01 -34.32 53.21
N SER A 146 -35.89 -34.83 53.75
CA SER A 146 -35.63 -36.18 54.28
C SER A 146 -35.07 -37.28 53.36
N THR A 147 -34.34 -38.20 53.99
CA THR A 147 -33.58 -39.30 53.38
C THR A 147 -33.91 -40.63 54.05
N ALA A 148 -34.08 -41.69 53.25
CA ALA A 148 -34.24 -43.07 53.73
C ALA A 148 -33.52 -44.06 52.79
N ARG A 149 -33.16 -45.24 53.29
CA ARG A 149 -32.35 -46.25 52.59
C ARG A 149 -33.14 -47.52 52.28
N SER A 150 -32.63 -48.27 51.28
CA SER A 150 -33.00 -49.65 50.88
C SER A 150 -34.25 -49.74 49.96
N SER A 151 -34.41 -50.75 49.09
CA SER A 151 -33.54 -51.92 48.83
C SER A 151 -33.76 -52.54 47.43
N LYS A 152 -32.68 -53.08 46.81
CA LYS A 152 -32.58 -54.24 45.85
C LYS A 152 -33.61 -54.28 44.67
N PHE A 153 -33.25 -54.35 43.39
CA PHE A 153 -32.38 -55.29 42.63
C PHE A 153 -31.90 -54.58 41.32
N ARG A 154 -30.65 -54.73 40.82
CA ARG A 154 -30.17 -55.75 39.85
C ARG A 154 -31.14 -56.00 38.65
N ARG A 155 -30.72 -55.96 37.37
CA ARG A 155 -29.36 -55.89 36.76
C ARG A 155 -29.46 -55.58 35.23
N SER A 156 -28.39 -55.02 34.63
CA SER A 156 -27.99 -55.18 33.20
C SER A 156 -28.89 -54.53 32.13
N MET A 157 -28.46 -53.97 30.99
CA MET A 157 -27.22 -53.39 30.40
C MET A 157 -27.77 -52.40 29.32
N SER A 158 -27.15 -51.29 28.90
CA SER A 158 -25.74 -51.00 28.68
C SER A 158 -25.40 -49.52 28.96
N GLY A 159 -24.34 -49.24 29.70
CA GLY A 159 -23.77 -47.89 29.78
C GLY A 159 -22.74 -47.65 28.68
N ILE A 160 -22.82 -46.53 27.96
CA ILE A 160 -21.75 -46.05 27.09
C ILE A 160 -20.68 -45.43 28.02
N PRO A 161 -19.43 -45.91 28.04
CA PRO A 161 -18.36 -45.27 28.79
C PRO A 161 -17.90 -44.00 28.06
N ASN A 162 -17.61 -42.93 28.81
CA ASN A 162 -16.75 -41.86 28.30
C ASN A 162 -15.33 -42.41 28.16
N LEU A 163 -15.01 -42.96 26.99
CA LEU A 163 -13.70 -43.52 26.70
C LEU A 163 -12.68 -42.39 26.57
N GLN A 164 -11.67 -42.37 27.44
CA GLN A 164 -10.43 -41.64 27.16
C GLN A 164 -9.69 -42.38 26.03
N GLU A 165 -9.93 -41.95 24.79
CA GLU A 165 -9.24 -42.44 23.58
C GLU A 165 -7.72 -42.49 23.85
N THR A 166 -7.14 -43.69 23.81
CA THR A 166 -5.71 -43.85 24.09
C THR A 166 -4.89 -43.19 22.98
N LEU A 167 -3.66 -42.78 23.30
CA LEU A 167 -2.75 -42.19 22.30
C LEU A 167 -2.53 -43.11 21.08
N LYS A 168 -2.66 -44.43 21.24
CA LYS A 168 -2.56 -45.41 20.15
C LYS A 168 -3.82 -45.43 19.26
N GLU A 169 -5.01 -45.43 19.86
CA GLU A 169 -6.29 -45.38 19.12
C GLU A 169 -6.42 -44.06 18.35
N LYS A 170 -6.11 -42.93 19.01
CA LYS A 170 -6.07 -41.61 18.37
C LYS A 170 -5.14 -41.57 17.17
N GLN A 171 -3.96 -42.20 17.27
CA GLN A 171 -2.98 -42.28 16.18
C GLN A 171 -3.34 -43.34 15.11
N ALA A 172 -4.19 -44.32 15.42
CA ALA A 172 -4.78 -45.21 14.41
C ALA A 172 -5.83 -44.46 13.59
N ARG A 173 -6.75 -43.75 14.27
CA ARG A 173 -7.80 -42.94 13.65
C ARG A 173 -7.26 -41.86 12.70
N PHE A 174 -6.18 -41.16 13.06
CA PHE A 174 -5.58 -40.19 12.13
C PHE A 174 -4.85 -40.83 10.94
N ARG A 175 -4.32 -42.06 11.08
CA ARG A 175 -3.80 -42.82 9.93
C ARG A 175 -4.92 -43.22 8.97
N GLU A 176 -6.01 -43.77 9.51
CA GLU A 176 -7.21 -44.09 8.74
C GLU A 176 -7.79 -42.85 8.02
N ALA A 177 -7.80 -41.70 8.69
CA ALA A 177 -8.19 -40.42 8.07
C ALA A 177 -7.22 -39.96 6.95
N ARG A 178 -5.91 -40.22 7.06
CA ARG A 178 -4.93 -39.93 6.00
C ARG A 178 -5.15 -40.82 4.77
N GLU A 179 -5.35 -42.12 4.97
CA GLU A 179 -5.70 -43.04 3.87
C GLU A 179 -7.05 -42.65 3.24
N GLY A 180 -8.03 -42.24 4.06
CA GLY A 180 -9.30 -41.69 3.59
C GLY A 180 -9.17 -40.37 2.80
N ARG A 181 -8.12 -39.56 3.03
CA ARG A 181 -7.76 -38.43 2.16
C ARG A 181 -7.08 -38.91 0.87
N LYS A 182 -6.18 -39.89 0.95
CA LYS A 182 -5.45 -40.46 -0.20
C LYS A 182 -6.40 -41.10 -1.22
N LEU A 183 -7.41 -41.82 -0.75
CA LEU A 183 -8.48 -42.39 -1.58
C LEU A 183 -9.39 -41.35 -2.26
N LYS A 184 -9.34 -40.07 -1.84
CA LYS A 184 -10.05 -38.95 -2.47
C LYS A 184 -9.19 -38.17 -3.49
N ILE A 185 -7.92 -38.53 -3.70
CA ILE A 185 -7.07 -37.86 -4.69
C ILE A 185 -7.41 -38.40 -6.09
N GLU A 186 -8.09 -37.59 -6.88
CA GLU A 186 -8.41 -37.92 -8.26
C GLU A 186 -7.20 -37.78 -9.21
N PRO A 187 -7.16 -38.50 -10.34
CA PRO A 187 -6.14 -38.30 -11.37
C PRO A 187 -6.09 -36.87 -11.93
N SER A 188 -7.22 -36.17 -11.88
CA SER A 188 -7.39 -34.76 -12.27
C SER A 188 -6.53 -33.81 -11.42
N TYR A 189 -6.25 -34.14 -10.16
CA TYR A 189 -5.47 -33.30 -9.25
C TYR A 189 -3.97 -33.36 -9.53
N LYS A 190 -3.48 -34.39 -10.25
CA LYS A 190 -2.05 -34.59 -10.52
C LYS A 190 -1.42 -33.46 -11.32
N TYR A 191 -2.17 -32.86 -12.25
CA TYR A 191 -1.71 -31.67 -13.00
C TYR A 191 -1.36 -30.49 -12.07
N ILE A 192 -2.13 -30.29 -11.01
CA ILE A 192 -1.81 -29.30 -9.97
C ILE A 192 -0.57 -29.74 -9.17
N PHE A 193 -0.39 -31.04 -8.91
CA PHE A 193 0.78 -31.55 -8.19
C PHE A 193 2.06 -31.41 -9.02
N GLU A 194 1.97 -31.56 -10.35
CA GLU A 194 3.05 -31.34 -11.32
C GLU A 194 3.47 -29.86 -11.35
N ILE A 195 2.51 -28.93 -11.42
CA ILE A 195 2.77 -27.48 -11.32
C ILE A 195 3.37 -27.11 -9.96
N LEU A 196 2.88 -27.69 -8.86
CA LEU A 196 3.47 -27.49 -7.51
C LEU A 196 4.89 -28.08 -7.41
N SER A 197 5.15 -29.21 -8.06
CA SER A 197 6.48 -29.86 -8.10
C SER A 197 7.50 -28.97 -8.80
N GLU A 198 7.13 -28.39 -9.96
CA GLU A 198 7.96 -27.46 -10.71
C GLU A 198 8.22 -26.15 -9.94
N ILE A 199 7.17 -25.49 -9.42
CA ILE A 199 7.29 -24.21 -8.70
C ILE A 199 8.09 -24.34 -7.40
N LEU A 200 7.95 -25.45 -6.67
CA LEU A 200 8.59 -25.64 -5.37
C LEU A 200 9.95 -26.36 -5.44
N GLY A 201 10.33 -26.92 -6.59
CA GLY A 201 11.53 -27.74 -6.73
C GLY A 201 11.49 -29.04 -5.91
N LEU A 202 10.29 -29.57 -5.64
CA LEU A 202 10.05 -30.77 -4.83
C LEU A 202 9.53 -31.90 -5.72
N ASP A 203 9.84 -33.15 -5.40
CA ASP A 203 9.30 -34.29 -6.15
C ASP A 203 7.79 -34.52 -5.89
N LEU A 204 7.12 -35.20 -6.81
CA LEU A 204 5.67 -35.47 -6.73
C LEU A 204 5.24 -36.24 -5.48
N VAL A 205 6.10 -37.09 -4.90
CA VAL A 205 5.78 -37.84 -3.68
C VAL A 205 5.86 -36.93 -2.45
N ALA A 206 6.84 -36.02 -2.41
CA ALA A 206 6.90 -34.96 -1.40
C ALA A 206 5.68 -34.02 -1.48
N ILE A 207 5.24 -33.63 -2.69
CA ILE A 207 4.01 -32.84 -2.88
C ILE A 207 2.76 -33.60 -2.40
N GLU A 208 2.59 -34.87 -2.77
CA GLU A 208 1.45 -35.68 -2.30
C GLU A 208 1.45 -35.82 -0.77
N GLU A 209 2.61 -36.08 -0.15
CA GLU A 209 2.74 -36.19 1.30
C GLU A 209 2.45 -34.88 2.04
N LEU A 210 2.82 -33.72 1.47
CA LEU A 210 2.49 -32.39 1.99
C LEU A 210 0.99 -32.05 1.86
N ILE A 211 0.35 -32.47 0.76
CA ILE A 211 -1.10 -32.31 0.57
C ILE A 211 -1.87 -33.21 1.54
N LEU A 212 -1.40 -34.43 1.79
CA LEU A 212 -2.00 -35.37 2.75
C LEU A 212 -1.78 -34.96 4.23
N ASP A 213 -0.81 -34.09 4.52
CA ASP A 213 -0.62 -33.46 5.84
C ASP A 213 -1.67 -32.39 6.17
N CYS A 214 -2.39 -31.87 5.16
CA CYS A 214 -3.51 -30.95 5.38
C CYS A 214 -4.74 -31.69 5.97
N PRO A 215 -5.60 -31.01 6.76
CA PRO A 215 -6.71 -31.67 7.45
C PRO A 215 -7.81 -32.19 6.51
N SER A 216 -8.05 -31.50 5.38
CA SER A 216 -9.05 -31.88 4.36
C SER A 216 -8.51 -31.63 2.94
N VAL A 217 -8.99 -32.43 1.98
CA VAL A 217 -8.79 -32.25 0.53
C VAL A 217 -10.04 -31.71 -0.17
N GLU A 218 -11.11 -31.41 0.58
CA GLU A 218 -12.37 -30.89 0.03
C GLU A 218 -12.24 -29.61 -0.82
N PRO A 219 -11.30 -28.67 -0.57
CA PRO A 219 -11.08 -27.54 -1.47
C PRO A 219 -10.71 -27.95 -2.92
N PHE A 220 -10.04 -29.09 -3.12
CA PHE A 220 -9.84 -29.64 -4.48
C PHE A 220 -11.18 -30.11 -5.06
N VAL A 221 -11.97 -30.87 -4.31
CA VAL A 221 -13.30 -31.33 -4.74
C VAL A 221 -14.20 -30.15 -5.14
N TYR A 222 -14.21 -29.08 -4.33
CA TYR A 222 -14.97 -27.86 -4.62
C TYR A 222 -14.42 -27.03 -5.78
N PHE A 223 -13.12 -27.06 -6.07
CA PHE A 223 -12.56 -26.36 -7.24
C PHE A 223 -12.90 -27.09 -8.55
N PHE A 224 -12.82 -28.43 -8.55
CA PHE A 224 -12.99 -29.25 -9.75
C PHE A 224 -14.46 -29.49 -10.14
N MET A 225 -15.39 -29.53 -9.18
CA MET A 225 -16.81 -29.77 -9.49
C MET A 225 -17.45 -28.70 -10.40
N LYS A 226 -18.53 -29.07 -11.10
CA LYS A 226 -19.40 -28.10 -11.77
C LYS A 226 -20.05 -27.17 -10.73
N ASP A 227 -20.22 -25.90 -11.10
CA ASP A 227 -20.73 -24.79 -10.29
C ASP A 227 -19.91 -24.57 -8.99
N GLY A 228 -18.65 -25.03 -9.00
CA GLY A 228 -17.72 -25.01 -7.88
C GLY A 228 -16.96 -23.68 -7.68
N CYS A 229 -16.07 -23.70 -6.68
CA CYS A 229 -15.21 -22.58 -6.30
C CYS A 229 -14.30 -22.13 -7.45
N LYS A 230 -14.29 -20.83 -7.75
CA LYS A 230 -13.45 -20.26 -8.82
C LYS A 230 -11.94 -20.20 -8.52
N THR A 231 -11.53 -20.42 -7.27
CA THR A 231 -10.13 -20.32 -6.84
C THR A 231 -9.74 -21.45 -5.90
N LEU A 232 -8.55 -22.03 -6.11
CA LEU A 232 -7.86 -22.90 -5.16
C LEU A 232 -6.52 -22.25 -4.80
N LYS A 233 -6.23 -22.10 -3.50
CA LYS A 233 -5.00 -21.45 -3.01
C LYS A 233 -4.18 -22.47 -2.23
N LEU A 234 -2.86 -22.46 -2.43
CA LEU A 234 -1.91 -23.32 -1.73
C LEU A 234 -0.77 -22.44 -1.20
N LEU A 235 -0.62 -22.41 0.12
CA LEU A 235 0.36 -21.56 0.81
C LEU A 235 1.51 -22.44 1.29
N TYR A 236 2.72 -22.18 0.78
CA TYR A 236 3.95 -22.90 1.13
C TYR A 236 4.89 -21.98 1.93
N GLN A 237 5.00 -22.24 3.23
CA GLN A 237 5.76 -21.39 4.15
C GLN A 237 6.20 -22.15 5.42
N GLU A 238 7.10 -21.56 6.20
CA GLU A 238 7.52 -22.13 7.49
C GLU A 238 6.34 -22.16 8.48
N GLY A 239 6.14 -23.32 9.12
CA GLY A 239 5.14 -23.54 10.16
C GLY A 239 5.59 -24.56 11.21
N ASP A 240 4.83 -24.66 12.31
CA ASP A 240 5.03 -25.72 13.30
C ASP A 240 4.82 -27.09 12.67
N ALA A 241 5.70 -28.05 12.97
CA ALA A 241 5.67 -29.41 12.44
C ALA A 241 4.26 -30.04 12.55
N PRO A 242 3.77 -30.73 11.50
CA PRO A 242 2.50 -31.47 11.56
C PRO A 242 2.46 -32.40 12.78
N GLY A 243 1.42 -32.24 13.60
CA GLY A 243 1.17 -33.10 14.75
C GLY A 243 0.51 -34.42 14.33
N VAL A 244 0.04 -35.19 15.31
CA VAL A 244 -0.56 -36.51 15.05
C VAL A 244 -1.80 -36.46 14.15
N GLU A 245 -2.44 -35.29 14.00
CA GLU A 245 -3.58 -35.03 13.12
C GLU A 245 -3.28 -35.15 11.61
N CYS A 246 -2.00 -35.06 11.19
CA CYS A 246 -1.62 -35.33 9.80
C CYS A 246 -1.69 -36.83 9.44
N GLY A 247 -1.74 -37.71 10.43
CA GLY A 247 -1.79 -39.17 10.25
C GLY A 247 -0.43 -39.85 10.03
N ARG A 248 0.69 -39.14 10.11
CA ARG A 248 2.04 -39.73 10.09
C ARG A 248 2.88 -39.31 11.30
N ILE A 249 4.05 -39.93 11.47
CA ILE A 249 5.08 -39.51 12.44
C ILE A 249 6.23 -38.95 11.63
N ILE A 250 6.59 -37.68 11.86
CA ILE A 250 7.75 -37.07 11.22
C ILE A 250 8.96 -37.30 12.14
N ALA A 251 9.87 -38.16 11.70
CA ALA A 251 11.07 -38.50 12.46
C ALA A 251 11.99 -37.27 12.62
N GLY A 252 12.59 -37.11 13.80
CA GLY A 252 13.50 -36.00 14.10
C GLY A 252 12.85 -34.66 14.45
N ALA A 253 11.52 -34.51 14.32
CA ALA A 253 10.81 -33.28 14.67
C ALA A 253 10.34 -33.28 16.15
N PRO A 254 11.00 -32.55 17.07
CA PRO A 254 10.44 -32.32 18.42
C PRO A 254 9.16 -31.48 18.37
N LYS A 255 8.36 -31.51 19.45
CA LYS A 255 7.19 -30.64 19.60
C LYS A 255 7.61 -29.17 19.48
N GLY A 256 7.00 -28.44 18.52
CA GLY A 256 7.33 -27.04 18.24
C GLY A 256 8.54 -26.84 17.32
N ALA A 257 9.08 -27.91 16.71
CA ALA A 257 9.99 -27.77 15.58
C ALA A 257 9.32 -27.01 14.43
N LYS A 258 10.07 -26.17 13.72
CA LYS A 258 9.62 -25.54 12.49
C LYS A 258 10.07 -26.35 11.27
N MET A 259 9.27 -26.30 10.21
CA MET A 259 9.59 -26.84 8.89
C MET A 259 8.73 -26.16 7.83
N MET A 260 9.10 -26.27 6.56
CA MET A 260 8.24 -25.87 5.46
C MET A 260 6.98 -26.74 5.43
N ARG A 261 5.82 -26.11 5.28
CA ARG A 261 4.52 -26.76 5.19
C ARG A 261 3.71 -26.17 4.06
N LEU A 262 2.90 -27.03 3.45
CA LEU A 262 1.81 -26.65 2.56
C LEU A 262 0.53 -26.50 3.39
N TYR A 263 -0.28 -25.50 3.04
CA TYR A 263 -1.63 -25.27 3.59
C TYR A 263 -2.59 -25.04 2.43
N ILE A 264 -3.79 -25.62 2.49
CA ILE A 264 -4.81 -25.50 1.43
C ILE A 264 -5.87 -24.47 1.85
N ASP A 265 -6.06 -23.44 1.02
CA ASP A 265 -6.99 -22.33 1.19
C ASP A 265 -6.99 -21.76 2.63
N ASN A 266 -8.14 -21.61 3.28
CA ASN A 266 -8.28 -20.97 4.59
C ASN A 266 -7.68 -21.77 5.78
N ALA A 267 -6.92 -22.86 5.54
CA ALA A 267 -6.25 -23.64 6.59
C ALA A 267 -4.90 -23.05 7.05
N ALA A 268 -4.42 -21.96 6.44
CA ALA A 268 -3.16 -21.31 6.79
C ALA A 268 -3.25 -20.48 8.09
N PRO A 269 -2.13 -20.23 8.79
CA PRO A 269 -2.10 -19.28 9.92
C PRO A 269 -2.32 -17.84 9.42
N GLU A 270 -2.72 -16.94 10.33
CA GLU A 270 -3.23 -15.56 10.09
C GLU A 270 -2.40 -14.65 9.17
N LYS A 271 -1.15 -15.00 8.83
CA LYS A 271 -0.22 -14.16 8.07
C LYS A 271 0.56 -15.02 7.06
N LEU A 272 0.42 -14.66 5.78
CA LEU A 272 1.27 -15.17 4.70
C LEU A 272 2.70 -14.61 4.86
N LYS A 273 3.71 -15.47 4.67
CA LYS A 273 5.15 -15.18 4.82
C LYS A 273 6.03 -15.98 3.83
N GLY A 274 5.44 -16.54 2.79
CA GLY A 274 6.11 -17.40 1.82
C GLY A 274 5.35 -17.38 0.50
N LEU A 275 5.38 -18.49 -0.23
CA LEU A 275 4.72 -18.60 -1.52
C LEU A 275 3.22 -18.85 -1.35
N CYS A 276 2.39 -18.03 -2.02
CA CYS A 276 0.97 -18.32 -2.23
C CYS A 276 0.76 -18.64 -3.71
N ILE A 277 0.61 -19.92 -4.02
CA ILE A 277 0.36 -20.43 -5.36
C ILE A 277 -1.16 -20.54 -5.50
N PHE A 278 -1.76 -19.82 -6.45
CA PHE A 278 -3.21 -19.83 -6.63
C PHE A 278 -3.63 -20.15 -8.05
N PHE A 279 -4.60 -21.06 -8.14
CA PHE A 279 -5.23 -21.56 -9.35
C PHE A 279 -6.59 -20.92 -9.48
N VAL A 280 -6.93 -20.44 -10.67
CA VAL A 280 -8.16 -19.70 -10.98
C VAL A 280 -8.80 -20.31 -12.22
N ARG A 281 -10.10 -20.61 -12.13
CA ARG A 281 -10.90 -21.06 -13.27
C ARG A 281 -11.79 -19.93 -13.77
N CYS A 282 -11.73 -19.63 -15.06
CA CYS A 282 -12.51 -18.54 -15.67
C CYS A 282 -14.01 -18.85 -15.64
N HIS A 283 -14.36 -20.09 -15.99
CA HIS A 283 -15.72 -20.60 -16.14
C HIS A 283 -16.04 -21.66 -15.08
N SER A 284 -17.31 -21.76 -14.67
CA SER A 284 -17.78 -22.64 -13.58
C SER A 284 -18.82 -23.67 -14.05
N ASP A 285 -19.35 -23.52 -15.26
CA ASP A 285 -20.46 -24.28 -15.82
C ASP A 285 -20.08 -25.71 -16.27
N ALA A 286 -18.81 -25.98 -16.50
CA ALA A 286 -18.24 -27.32 -16.70
C ALA A 286 -17.64 -27.89 -15.40
N ALA A 287 -17.31 -29.18 -15.40
CA ALA A 287 -16.46 -29.79 -14.37
C ALA A 287 -15.03 -29.95 -14.90
N ILE A 288 -14.04 -29.58 -14.09
CA ILE A 288 -12.63 -29.73 -14.46
C ILE A 288 -12.25 -31.21 -14.40
N ASN A 289 -11.58 -31.67 -15.44
CA ASN A 289 -11.11 -33.03 -15.64
C ASN A 289 -9.76 -33.01 -16.37
N THR A 290 -9.15 -34.18 -16.58
CA THR A 290 -7.80 -34.27 -17.18
C THR A 290 -7.70 -33.76 -18.63
N LYS A 291 -8.83 -33.52 -19.32
CA LYS A 291 -8.85 -33.06 -20.72
C LYS A 291 -9.03 -31.55 -20.91
N ASN A 292 -9.59 -30.83 -19.95
CA ASN A 292 -9.85 -29.39 -20.04
C ASN A 292 -9.06 -28.55 -19.03
N ILE A 293 -8.42 -29.17 -18.02
CA ILE A 293 -7.73 -28.43 -16.95
C ILE A 293 -6.65 -27.47 -17.46
N HIS A 294 -5.94 -27.82 -18.54
CA HIS A 294 -4.89 -26.99 -19.14
C HIS A 294 -5.42 -25.83 -20.00
N GLU A 295 -6.73 -25.77 -20.25
CA GLU A 295 -7.41 -24.65 -20.93
C GLU A 295 -8.26 -23.83 -19.95
N GLU A 296 -8.93 -24.47 -18.98
CA GLU A 296 -9.84 -23.83 -18.02
C GLU A 296 -9.15 -23.22 -16.79
N VAL A 297 -7.95 -23.71 -16.41
CA VAL A 297 -7.26 -23.32 -15.17
C VAL A 297 -6.00 -22.51 -15.46
N LEU A 298 -6.04 -21.24 -15.06
CA LEU A 298 -4.87 -20.38 -14.96
C LEU A 298 -4.23 -20.54 -13.57
N PHE A 299 -2.93 -20.29 -13.46
CA PHE A 299 -2.24 -20.23 -12.16
C PHE A 299 -1.23 -19.09 -12.12
N THR A 300 -0.88 -18.63 -10.92
CA THR A 300 0.26 -17.74 -10.69
C THR A 300 0.75 -17.84 -9.24
N VAL A 301 1.89 -17.22 -8.95
CA VAL A 301 2.58 -17.26 -7.66
C VAL A 301 2.73 -15.85 -7.10
N LEU A 302 2.19 -15.64 -5.91
CA LEU A 302 2.48 -14.48 -5.08
C LEU A 302 3.54 -14.87 -4.05
N ASP A 303 4.79 -14.44 -4.27
CA ASP A 303 5.86 -14.58 -3.29
C ASP A 303 5.77 -13.46 -2.25
N ALA A 304 5.52 -13.81 -0.99
CA ALA A 304 5.49 -12.89 0.14
C ALA A 304 6.61 -13.16 1.16
N SER A 305 7.71 -13.81 0.74
CA SER A 305 8.86 -14.14 1.60
C SER A 305 9.56 -12.89 2.14
N GLU A 306 9.70 -11.84 1.31
CA GLU A 306 10.16 -10.50 1.75
C GLU A 306 9.03 -9.64 2.36
N GLY A 307 7.78 -10.14 2.33
CA GLY A 307 6.59 -9.49 2.86
C GLY A 307 5.52 -9.25 1.79
N LEU A 308 4.25 -9.38 2.21
CA LEU A 308 3.06 -9.32 1.34
C LEU A 308 3.01 -8.07 0.43
N LEU A 309 3.42 -6.90 0.93
CA LEU A 309 3.38 -5.66 0.17
C LEU A 309 4.37 -5.67 -1.01
N ILE A 310 5.59 -6.19 -0.78
CA ILE A 310 6.61 -6.33 -1.82
C ILE A 310 6.14 -7.38 -2.84
N GLY A 311 5.59 -8.50 -2.39
CA GLY A 311 5.01 -9.53 -3.25
C GLY A 311 3.91 -9.01 -4.18
N ILE A 312 2.94 -8.25 -3.65
CA ILE A 312 1.86 -7.66 -4.44
C ILE A 312 2.41 -6.65 -5.45
N ARG A 313 3.33 -5.77 -5.04
CA ARG A 313 3.99 -4.81 -5.94
C ARG A 313 4.71 -5.54 -7.07
N ASP A 314 5.53 -6.52 -6.74
CA ASP A 314 6.35 -7.24 -7.71
C ASP A 314 5.52 -8.08 -8.68
N MET A 315 4.46 -8.73 -8.21
CA MET A 315 3.49 -9.43 -9.05
C MET A 315 2.79 -8.46 -10.02
N LEU A 316 2.43 -7.25 -9.57
CA LEU A 316 1.84 -6.23 -10.43
C LEU A 316 2.84 -5.65 -11.44
N THR A 317 4.06 -5.29 -11.01
CA THR A 317 5.09 -4.68 -11.87
C THR A 317 5.70 -5.66 -12.87
N LYS A 318 5.94 -6.93 -12.48
CA LYS A 318 6.65 -7.92 -13.29
C LYS A 318 5.74 -8.77 -14.19
N ILE A 319 4.47 -8.95 -13.80
CA ILE A 319 3.53 -9.84 -14.52
C ILE A 319 2.36 -9.03 -15.10
N PHE A 320 1.54 -8.41 -14.25
CA PHE A 320 0.28 -7.83 -14.71
C PHE A 320 0.43 -6.56 -15.56
N LEU A 321 1.29 -5.61 -15.16
CA LEU A 321 1.49 -4.38 -15.94
C LEU A 321 2.06 -4.67 -17.35
N PRO A 322 3.12 -5.50 -17.53
CA PRO A 322 3.57 -5.91 -18.86
C PRO A 322 2.49 -6.62 -19.68
N ALA A 323 1.71 -7.53 -19.07
CA ALA A 323 0.62 -8.24 -19.78
C ALA A 323 -0.50 -7.28 -20.23
N ILE A 324 -0.85 -6.29 -19.41
CA ILE A 324 -1.84 -5.25 -19.72
C ILE A 324 -1.34 -4.35 -20.85
N LEU A 325 -0.07 -3.92 -20.80
CA LEU A 325 0.54 -3.11 -21.87
C LEU A 325 0.69 -3.88 -23.20
N ALA A 326 0.91 -5.21 -23.15
CA ALA A 326 0.95 -6.08 -24.33
C ALA A 326 -0.44 -6.51 -24.83
N THR A 327 -1.53 -6.17 -24.13
CA THR A 327 -2.89 -6.57 -24.52
C THR A 327 -3.36 -5.74 -25.71
N ASN A 328 -3.43 -6.34 -26.89
CA ASN A 328 -3.93 -5.69 -28.10
C ASN A 328 -5.46 -5.69 -28.21
N ASN A 329 -6.17 -6.59 -27.51
CA ASN A 329 -7.63 -6.72 -27.61
C ASN A 329 -8.36 -6.13 -26.39
N TRP A 330 -8.81 -4.88 -26.52
CA TRP A 330 -9.65 -4.19 -25.52
C TRP A 330 -11.13 -4.15 -25.93
N GLY A 331 -11.57 -5.05 -26.84
CA GLY A 331 -12.95 -5.11 -27.33
C GLY A 331 -13.43 -3.77 -27.89
N ALA A 332 -14.53 -3.25 -27.35
CA ALA A 332 -15.14 -2.00 -27.80
C ALA A 332 -14.22 -0.77 -27.69
N LEU A 333 -13.25 -0.75 -26.77
CA LEU A 333 -12.33 0.39 -26.62
C LEU A 333 -11.41 0.55 -27.85
N ASN A 334 -11.11 -0.53 -28.57
CA ASN A 334 -10.33 -0.45 -29.82
C ASN A 334 -11.08 0.23 -30.98
N GLN A 335 -12.39 0.47 -30.85
CA GLN A 335 -13.25 0.99 -31.92
C GLN A 335 -13.38 2.52 -31.90
N SER A 336 -12.74 3.22 -30.95
CA SER A 336 -12.89 4.67 -30.81
C SER A 336 -11.58 5.37 -30.38
N LYS A 337 -11.40 6.62 -30.80
CA LYS A 337 -10.27 7.45 -30.34
C LYS A 337 -10.32 7.78 -28.84
N GLN A 338 -11.53 7.76 -28.24
CA GLN A 338 -11.67 7.91 -26.79
C GLN A 338 -11.09 6.71 -26.05
N GLY A 339 -11.34 5.49 -26.54
CA GLY A 339 -10.88 4.27 -25.91
C GLY A 339 -9.36 4.16 -25.77
N GLU A 340 -8.59 4.80 -26.67
CA GLU A 340 -7.13 4.90 -26.51
C GLU A 340 -6.72 5.77 -25.31
N SER A 341 -7.47 6.85 -25.04
CA SER A 341 -7.29 7.66 -23.83
C SER A 341 -7.68 6.88 -22.57
N GLU A 342 -8.75 6.08 -22.61
CA GLU A 342 -9.18 5.25 -21.46
C GLU A 342 -8.12 4.19 -21.12
N LYS A 343 -7.49 3.55 -22.12
CA LYS A 343 -6.36 2.62 -21.91
C LYS A 343 -5.20 3.31 -21.20
N HIS A 344 -4.82 4.52 -21.63
CA HIS A 344 -3.75 5.29 -20.99
C HIS A 344 -4.10 5.62 -19.53
N ILE A 345 -5.31 6.12 -19.27
CA ILE A 345 -5.78 6.46 -17.92
C ILE A 345 -5.80 5.22 -17.01
N PHE A 346 -6.15 4.05 -17.53
CA PHE A 346 -6.10 2.78 -16.80
C PHE A 346 -4.66 2.34 -16.48
N ALA A 347 -3.75 2.37 -17.46
CA ALA A 347 -2.35 2.05 -17.25
C ALA A 347 -1.66 3.03 -16.27
N GLU A 348 -1.95 4.33 -16.38
CA GLU A 348 -1.50 5.37 -15.46
C GLU A 348 -2.04 5.15 -14.04
N THR A 349 -3.30 4.71 -13.91
CA THR A 349 -3.89 4.36 -12.62
C THR A 349 -3.18 3.18 -11.95
N ILE A 350 -2.74 2.18 -12.72
CA ILE A 350 -1.91 1.08 -12.19
C ILE A 350 -0.53 1.60 -11.75
N ASN A 351 0.12 2.44 -12.56
CA ASN A 351 1.41 3.04 -12.18
C ASN A 351 1.32 3.92 -10.93
N ARG A 352 0.24 4.69 -10.77
CA ARG A 352 -0.06 5.45 -9.54
C ARG A 352 -0.28 4.53 -8.33
N TYR A 353 -0.91 3.37 -8.52
CA TYR A 353 -1.05 2.37 -7.45
C TYR A 353 0.29 1.72 -7.08
N LEU A 354 1.14 1.39 -8.05
CA LEU A 354 2.52 0.91 -7.80
C LEU A 354 3.34 1.95 -7.01
N ALA A 355 3.30 3.22 -7.40
CA ALA A 355 3.96 4.31 -6.67
C ALA A 355 3.42 4.47 -5.23
N PHE A 356 2.13 4.22 -5.00
CA PHE A 356 1.56 4.14 -3.65
C PHE A 356 2.07 2.93 -2.86
N LEU A 357 2.21 1.75 -3.48
CA LEU A 357 2.79 0.57 -2.83
C LEU A 357 4.25 0.80 -2.43
N ASP A 358 5.05 1.46 -3.28
CA ASP A 358 6.42 1.86 -2.94
C ASP A 358 6.46 2.93 -1.85
N GLY A 359 5.53 3.90 -1.85
CA GLY A 359 5.41 4.86 -0.75
C GLY A 359 5.05 4.22 0.59
N ALA A 360 4.10 3.28 0.58
CA ALA A 360 3.74 2.47 1.74
C ALA A 360 4.91 1.58 2.22
N ARG A 361 5.69 1.00 1.29
CA ARG A 361 6.90 0.24 1.60
C ARG A 361 7.91 1.11 2.34
N ILE A 362 8.24 2.28 1.80
CA ILE A 362 9.18 3.23 2.42
C ILE A 362 8.67 3.69 3.80
N SER A 363 7.35 3.86 3.97
CA SER A 363 6.73 4.16 5.27
C SER A 363 6.94 3.04 6.30
N ILE A 364 6.81 1.77 5.89
CA ILE A 364 7.00 0.59 6.75
C ILE A 364 8.49 0.37 7.05
N GLU A 365 9.38 0.53 6.08
CA GLU A 365 10.83 0.47 6.28
C GLU A 365 11.34 1.58 7.20
N GLY A 366 10.77 2.79 7.09
CA GLY A 366 11.01 3.92 7.98
C GLY A 366 10.33 3.84 9.36
N THR A 367 9.59 2.77 9.66
CA THR A 367 8.85 2.61 10.93
C THR A 367 9.77 2.19 12.07
N VAL A 368 9.95 3.08 13.04
CA VAL A 368 10.90 2.90 14.16
C VAL A 368 10.32 2.01 15.25
N LYS A 369 10.93 0.83 15.44
CA LYS A 369 10.63 -0.06 16.58
C LYS A 369 11.64 0.18 17.71
N LEU A 370 11.14 0.54 18.88
CA LEU A 370 11.96 0.71 20.08
C LEU A 370 12.68 -0.61 20.41
N LYS A 371 13.99 -0.53 20.67
CA LYS A 371 14.81 -1.71 20.97
C LYS A 371 14.22 -2.52 22.14
N LYS A 372 14.04 -3.83 21.93
CA LYS A 372 13.68 -4.77 23.00
C LYS A 372 14.78 -4.81 24.07
N ILE A 373 14.34 -4.90 25.33
CA ILE A 373 15.22 -4.95 26.50
C ILE A 373 15.02 -6.32 27.15
N ASP A 374 15.78 -7.30 26.69
CA ASP A 374 15.58 -8.71 27.09
C ASP A 374 16.08 -9.01 28.53
N ASN A 375 16.82 -8.06 29.13
CA ASN A 375 17.34 -8.16 30.50
C ASN A 375 16.30 -7.86 31.59
N VAL A 376 15.12 -7.33 31.25
CA VAL A 376 14.10 -6.89 32.22
C VAL A 376 12.76 -7.56 31.91
N ASP A 377 12.24 -8.33 32.86
CA ASP A 377 10.94 -8.97 32.72
C ASP A 377 9.80 -8.03 33.13
N PHE A 378 9.32 -7.26 32.16
CA PHE A 378 8.20 -6.32 32.33
C PHE A 378 6.87 -6.99 32.73
N SER A 379 6.73 -8.32 32.63
CA SER A 379 5.50 -9.02 33.06
C SER A 379 5.32 -9.07 34.58
N LYS A 380 6.38 -8.78 35.34
CA LYS A 380 6.40 -8.69 36.81
C LYS A 380 6.24 -7.25 37.35
N LEU A 381 5.80 -6.31 36.52
CA LEU A 381 5.71 -4.88 36.86
C LEU A 381 4.31 -4.34 36.52
N HIS A 382 3.27 -4.99 37.05
CA HIS A 382 1.88 -4.68 36.74
C HIS A 382 1.07 -4.20 37.96
N THR A 383 1.48 -4.57 39.17
CA THR A 383 0.87 -4.12 40.42
C THR A 383 1.68 -2.99 41.08
N PHE A 384 1.01 -2.18 41.91
CA PHE A 384 1.64 -1.11 42.68
C PHE A 384 2.68 -1.64 43.70
N GLU A 385 2.48 -2.86 44.21
CA GLU A 385 3.38 -3.49 45.17
C GLU A 385 4.69 -3.94 44.49
N GLU A 386 4.61 -4.62 43.35
CA GLU A 386 5.77 -4.94 42.50
C GLU A 386 6.55 -3.69 42.08
N VAL A 387 5.84 -2.64 41.64
CA VAL A 387 6.45 -1.36 41.25
C VAL A 387 7.19 -0.69 42.41
N THR A 388 6.64 -0.78 43.62
CA THR A 388 7.28 -0.23 44.84
C THR A 388 8.50 -1.05 45.26
N LEU A 389 8.43 -2.38 45.17
CA LEU A 389 9.57 -3.27 45.45
C LEU A 389 10.71 -3.08 44.43
N ALA A 390 10.37 -2.92 43.15
CA ALA A 390 11.34 -2.64 42.09
C ALA A 390 12.01 -1.26 42.28
N ALA A 391 11.24 -0.24 42.67
CA ALA A 391 11.77 1.09 42.96
C ALA A 391 12.69 1.13 44.20
N GLY A 392 12.49 0.21 45.15
CA GLY A 392 13.39 0.01 46.30
C GLY A 392 14.71 -0.70 45.97
N ASN A 393 14.85 -1.31 44.79
CA ASN A 393 16.06 -2.00 44.36
C ASN A 393 16.89 -1.14 43.40
N SER A 394 18.01 -0.61 43.89
CA SER A 394 18.89 0.30 43.13
C SER A 394 19.44 -0.32 41.83
N GLU A 395 19.68 -1.63 41.77
CA GLU A 395 20.14 -2.28 40.54
C GLU A 395 19.00 -2.44 39.51
N THR A 396 17.78 -2.73 39.96
CA THR A 396 16.60 -2.74 39.07
C THR A 396 16.29 -1.33 38.55
N VAL A 397 16.36 -0.30 39.40
CA VAL A 397 16.24 1.11 38.98
C VAL A 397 17.30 1.45 37.94
N ARG A 398 18.57 1.10 38.17
CA ARG A 398 19.67 1.36 37.23
C ARG A 398 19.45 0.69 35.87
N GLN A 399 19.00 -0.56 35.84
CA GLN A 399 18.67 -1.28 34.60
C GLN A 399 17.48 -0.65 33.84
N LEU A 400 16.51 -0.09 34.57
CA LEU A 400 15.37 0.65 33.99
C LEU A 400 15.78 2.04 33.49
N GLU A 401 16.73 2.71 34.14
CA GLU A 401 17.35 3.95 33.66
C GLU A 401 18.16 3.71 32.37
N ASP A 402 18.98 2.64 32.32
CA ASP A 402 19.69 2.20 31.11
C ASP A 402 18.70 1.94 29.94
N ALA A 403 17.60 1.22 30.22
CA ALA A 403 16.54 0.95 29.26
C ALA A 403 15.86 2.22 28.74
N LEU A 404 15.51 3.15 29.63
CA LEU A 404 14.90 4.42 29.25
C LEU A 404 15.87 5.27 28.41
N MET A 405 17.16 5.29 28.74
CA MET A 405 18.18 6.01 27.96
C MET A 405 18.41 5.42 26.56
N ILE A 406 18.26 4.10 26.41
CA ILE A 406 18.32 3.42 25.10
C ILE A 406 17.16 3.87 24.20
N TRP A 407 15.95 3.96 24.72
CA TRP A 407 14.78 4.47 23.97
C TRP A 407 14.86 5.98 23.74
N TYR A 408 15.27 6.76 24.74
CA TYR A 408 15.46 8.21 24.65
C TYR A 408 16.35 8.57 23.46
N LYS A 409 17.53 7.94 23.35
CA LYS A 409 18.49 8.21 22.27
C LYS A 409 17.97 7.78 20.88
N GLN A 410 17.20 6.69 20.81
CA GLN A 410 16.59 6.26 19.54
C GLN A 410 15.54 7.26 19.05
N ILE A 411 14.71 7.77 19.96
CA ILE A 411 13.65 8.70 19.58
C ILE A 411 14.21 10.11 19.33
N GLU A 412 15.20 10.55 20.10
CA GLU A 412 15.88 11.84 19.87
C GLU A 412 16.59 11.89 18.52
N GLN A 413 17.28 10.81 18.11
CA GLN A 413 17.84 10.65 16.77
C GLN A 413 16.76 10.80 15.68
N VAL A 414 15.57 10.21 15.90
CA VAL A 414 14.45 10.24 14.94
C VAL A 414 13.75 11.60 14.86
N LEU A 415 13.75 12.38 15.95
CA LEU A 415 13.35 13.79 15.93
C LEU A 415 14.34 14.62 15.11
N ILE A 416 15.64 14.49 15.36
CA ILE A 416 16.70 15.20 14.63
C ILE A 416 16.62 14.88 13.12
N GLU A 417 16.43 13.62 12.74
CA GLU A 417 16.20 13.20 11.34
C GLU A 417 14.94 13.82 10.70
N SER A 418 13.93 14.16 11.49
CA SER A 418 12.67 14.75 11.01
C SER A 418 12.70 16.29 10.98
N GLU A 419 13.51 16.90 11.84
CA GLU A 419 13.78 18.35 11.88
C GLU A 419 14.80 18.76 10.79
N GLN A 420 15.63 17.82 10.30
CA GLN A 420 16.68 18.10 9.32
C GLN A 420 16.11 18.50 7.94
N MET A 421 16.67 19.59 7.38
CA MET A 421 16.39 20.05 6.01
C MET A 421 16.61 18.94 4.98
N ARG A 422 15.53 18.59 4.26
CA ARG A 422 15.53 17.50 3.28
C ARG A 422 16.14 17.97 1.95
N LYS A 423 17.05 17.18 1.39
CA LYS A 423 17.39 17.27 -0.03
C LYS A 423 16.27 16.63 -0.83
N GLU A 424 15.56 17.42 -1.63
CA GLU A 424 14.52 16.95 -2.53
C GLU A 424 15.03 16.87 -3.97
N ALA A 425 14.28 16.21 -4.86
CA ALA A 425 14.53 16.30 -6.29
C ALA A 425 13.95 17.60 -6.86
N ASP A 426 14.70 18.25 -7.76
CA ASP A 426 14.35 19.55 -8.36
C ASP A 426 13.04 19.53 -9.16
N ASP A 427 12.55 18.35 -9.56
CA ASP A 427 11.30 18.12 -10.28
C ASP A 427 10.12 17.69 -9.38
N SER A 428 10.33 17.58 -8.07
CA SER A 428 9.33 17.03 -7.14
C SER A 428 7.99 17.80 -7.16
N GLY A 429 6.88 17.07 -7.35
CA GLY A 429 5.52 17.63 -7.41
C GLY A 429 4.81 17.72 -6.05
N PRO A 430 3.66 18.42 -5.93
CA PRO A 430 3.03 18.70 -4.64
C PRO A 430 2.56 17.46 -3.87
N LEU A 431 2.23 16.35 -4.55
CA LEU A 431 1.87 15.10 -3.88
C LEU A 431 3.04 14.44 -3.13
N THR A 432 4.30 14.76 -3.50
CA THR A 432 5.49 14.28 -2.77
C THR A 432 5.54 14.80 -1.34
N GLU A 433 5.06 16.02 -1.12
CA GLU A 433 5.02 16.67 0.19
C GLU A 433 3.90 16.08 1.05
N LEU A 434 2.69 15.90 0.49
CA LEU A 434 1.59 15.18 1.16
C LEU A 434 2.04 13.78 1.61
N GLU A 435 2.70 13.04 0.73
CA GLU A 435 3.21 11.70 0.99
C GLU A 435 4.35 11.69 2.02
N HIS A 436 5.24 12.68 2.02
CA HIS A 436 6.22 12.87 3.09
C HIS A 436 5.53 13.05 4.46
N TRP A 437 4.54 13.94 4.57
CA TRP A 437 3.83 14.17 5.83
C TRP A 437 2.99 12.96 6.27
N LYS A 438 2.42 12.17 5.32
CA LYS A 438 1.78 10.87 5.61
C LYS A 438 2.78 9.93 6.32
N ARG A 439 4.01 9.82 5.83
CA ARG A 439 5.09 9.00 6.44
C ARG A 439 5.54 9.52 7.80
N VAL A 440 5.75 10.84 7.94
CA VAL A 440 6.12 11.45 9.24
C VAL A 440 5.04 11.16 10.28
N SER A 441 3.76 11.37 9.94
CA SER A 441 2.65 11.10 10.85
C SER A 441 2.57 9.63 11.24
N ALA A 442 2.75 8.69 10.29
CA ALA A 442 2.83 7.26 10.60
C ALA A 442 4.00 6.93 11.54
N LYS A 443 5.21 7.46 11.27
CA LYS A 443 6.44 7.25 12.07
C LYS A 443 6.23 7.68 13.53
N PHE A 444 5.70 8.88 13.77
CA PHE A 444 5.51 9.41 15.13
C PHE A 444 4.29 8.83 15.86
N ASN A 445 3.18 8.55 15.19
CA ASN A 445 2.06 7.84 15.83
C ASN A 445 2.49 6.45 16.33
N TYR A 446 3.29 5.71 15.54
CA TYR A 446 3.80 4.41 15.96
C TYR A 446 4.81 4.48 17.13
N ILE A 447 5.56 5.58 17.26
CA ILE A 447 6.40 5.84 18.44
C ILE A 447 5.50 6.11 19.67
N ILE A 448 4.45 6.93 19.51
CA ILE A 448 3.47 7.23 20.57
C ILE A 448 2.75 5.96 21.06
N GLU A 449 2.38 5.04 20.17
CA GLU A 449 1.80 3.74 20.52
C GLU A 449 2.74 2.91 21.40
N GLN A 450 4.03 2.85 21.06
CA GLN A 450 5.03 2.10 21.82
C GLN A 450 5.31 2.70 23.20
N ILE A 451 5.36 4.04 23.30
CA ILE A 451 5.50 4.77 24.57
C ILE A 451 4.26 4.58 25.46
N LYS A 452 3.06 4.58 24.86
CA LYS A 452 1.81 4.26 25.54
C LYS A 452 1.63 2.76 25.80
N GLY A 453 2.56 1.91 25.35
CA GLY A 453 2.58 0.47 25.58
C GLY A 453 2.89 0.07 27.03
N PRO A 454 2.55 -1.17 27.44
CA PRO A 454 2.66 -1.61 28.84
C PRO A 454 4.10 -1.61 29.37
N SER A 455 5.08 -2.03 28.56
CA SER A 455 6.49 -2.10 28.99
C SER A 455 7.09 -0.72 29.28
N CYS A 456 6.81 0.28 28.43
CA CYS A 456 7.32 1.64 28.63
C CYS A 456 6.63 2.30 29.84
N LYS A 457 5.31 2.14 29.98
CA LYS A 457 4.56 2.56 31.19
C LYS A 457 5.09 1.93 32.47
N ALA A 458 5.45 0.64 32.46
CA ALA A 458 6.03 -0.03 33.63
C ALA A 458 7.37 0.60 34.05
N VAL A 459 8.26 0.89 33.10
CA VAL A 459 9.54 1.59 33.33
C VAL A 459 9.31 2.97 33.94
N ILE A 460 8.46 3.78 33.32
CA ILE A 460 8.14 5.15 33.77
C ILE A 460 7.55 5.11 35.20
N ASN A 461 6.65 4.17 35.50
CA ASN A 461 6.04 4.05 36.82
C ASN A 461 7.07 3.72 37.93
N VAL A 462 7.96 2.74 37.71
CA VAL A 462 9.01 2.38 38.68
C VAL A 462 9.97 3.55 38.90
N LEU A 463 10.44 4.18 37.81
CA LEU A 463 11.36 5.31 37.88
C LEU A 463 10.72 6.54 38.57
N ASN A 464 9.39 6.67 38.54
CA ASN A 464 8.67 7.77 39.19
C ASN A 464 8.59 7.57 40.70
N VAL A 465 8.37 6.33 41.16
CA VAL A 465 8.43 5.96 42.59
C VAL A 465 9.89 6.02 43.09
N ALA A 466 10.87 5.67 42.27
CA ALA A 466 12.30 5.81 42.58
C ALA A 466 12.83 7.25 42.46
N HIS A 467 11.99 8.22 42.06
CA HIS A 467 12.34 9.63 41.84
C HIS A 467 13.57 9.86 40.92
N SER A 468 13.67 9.08 39.84
CA SER A 468 14.72 9.23 38.82
C SER A 468 14.73 10.61 38.19
N LYS A 469 15.93 11.19 38.04
CA LYS A 469 16.14 12.49 37.37
C LYS A 469 15.85 12.45 35.88
N LEU A 470 15.94 11.27 35.24
CA LEU A 470 15.71 11.11 33.80
C LEU A 470 14.27 11.41 33.38
N LEU A 471 13.32 11.32 34.32
CA LEU A 471 11.91 11.65 34.10
C LEU A 471 11.65 13.14 33.87
N LYS A 472 12.63 14.03 34.01
CA LYS A 472 12.51 15.37 33.41
C LYS A 472 12.70 15.28 31.90
N ASN A 473 13.90 14.89 31.47
CA ASN A 473 14.28 14.78 30.06
C ASN A 473 13.29 13.93 29.25
N TRP A 474 12.78 12.83 29.82
CA TRP A 474 11.79 11.99 29.17
C TRP A 474 10.46 12.72 28.88
N ARG A 475 9.97 13.57 29.80
CA ARG A 475 8.77 14.39 29.56
C ARG A 475 9.03 15.51 28.55
N ASP A 476 10.22 16.11 28.60
CA ASP A 476 10.66 17.11 27.63
C ASP A 476 10.79 16.50 26.21
N LEU A 477 11.06 15.19 26.10
CA LEU A 477 11.04 14.41 24.86
C LEU A 477 9.62 14.00 24.43
N ASP A 478 8.80 13.48 25.34
CA ASP A 478 7.40 13.06 25.12
C ASP A 478 6.51 14.21 24.62
N ALA A 479 6.78 15.44 25.10
CA ALA A 479 6.21 16.66 24.57
C ALA A 479 6.60 16.90 23.10
N ARG A 480 7.90 16.89 22.76
CA ARG A 480 8.39 17.05 21.37
C ARG A 480 7.78 16.03 20.41
N ILE A 481 7.76 14.74 20.80
CA ILE A 481 7.12 13.66 20.03
C ILE A 481 5.65 13.98 19.74
N THR A 482 4.92 14.44 20.77
CA THR A 482 3.50 14.77 20.66
C THR A 482 3.26 15.99 19.76
N ASP A 483 4.12 17.01 19.85
CA ASP A 483 4.03 18.20 18.99
C ASP A 483 4.32 17.86 17.53
N THR A 484 5.38 17.09 17.20
CA THR A 484 5.66 16.65 15.81
C THR A 484 4.58 15.71 15.27
N ALA A 485 3.96 14.88 16.11
CA ALA A 485 2.81 14.06 15.71
C ALA A 485 1.57 14.91 15.39
N ASN A 486 1.32 15.97 16.17
CA ASN A 486 0.23 16.93 15.93
C ASN A 486 0.47 17.77 14.68
N GLU A 487 1.69 18.30 14.50
CA GLU A 487 2.13 19.01 13.29
C GLU A 487 1.89 18.15 12.05
N SER A 488 2.45 16.94 12.01
CA SER A 488 2.35 16.08 10.84
C SER A 488 0.91 15.66 10.53
N LYS A 489 0.07 15.50 11.56
CA LYS A 489 -1.37 15.23 11.38
C LYS A 489 -2.13 16.45 10.82
N ASP A 490 -1.81 17.67 11.25
CA ASP A 490 -2.37 18.91 10.69
C ASP A 490 -1.92 19.11 9.23
N ASN A 491 -0.62 18.94 8.97
CA ASN A 491 -0.03 19.08 7.65
C ASN A 491 -0.61 18.06 6.65
N VAL A 492 -0.79 16.79 7.04
CA VAL A 492 -1.51 15.80 6.22
C VAL A 492 -2.93 16.27 5.92
N ARG A 493 -3.70 16.70 6.93
CA ARG A 493 -5.10 17.14 6.78
C ARG A 493 -5.23 18.27 5.76
N TYR A 494 -4.35 19.27 5.82
CA TYR A 494 -4.40 20.41 4.92
C TYR A 494 -3.88 20.09 3.52
N LEU A 495 -2.77 19.36 3.40
CA LEU A 495 -2.22 18.95 2.10
C LEU A 495 -3.15 17.95 1.38
N TYR A 496 -3.99 17.19 2.09
CA TYR A 496 -5.03 16.35 1.47
C TYR A 496 -6.00 17.16 0.60
N THR A 497 -6.27 18.42 0.94
CA THR A 497 -7.14 19.28 0.13
C THR A 497 -6.54 19.63 -1.23
N LEU A 498 -5.20 19.54 -1.36
CA LEU A 498 -4.50 19.70 -2.63
C LEU A 498 -4.64 18.47 -3.53
N GLU A 499 -4.82 17.27 -2.95
CA GLU A 499 -4.80 16.01 -3.69
C GLU A 499 -5.80 16.01 -4.86
N LYS A 500 -7.02 16.49 -4.61
CA LYS A 500 -8.10 16.59 -5.62
C LYS A 500 -7.90 17.73 -6.63
N VAL A 501 -7.49 18.93 -6.19
CA VAL A 501 -7.25 20.07 -7.10
C VAL A 501 -5.97 19.92 -7.93
N CYS A 502 -5.04 19.07 -7.51
CA CYS A 502 -3.83 18.73 -8.26
C CYS A 502 -4.03 17.60 -9.28
N GLN A 503 -5.07 16.75 -9.21
CA GLN A 503 -5.23 15.63 -10.16
C GLN A 503 -5.13 16.03 -11.65
N PRO A 504 -5.69 17.17 -12.13
CA PRO A 504 -5.51 17.59 -13.52
C PRO A 504 -4.05 17.82 -13.92
N LEU A 505 -3.18 18.20 -12.97
CA LEU A 505 -1.73 18.37 -13.17
C LEU A 505 -0.98 17.05 -13.33
N TYR A 506 -1.59 15.92 -12.95
CA TYR A 506 -1.03 14.58 -13.11
C TYR A 506 -1.58 13.91 -14.37
N ASN A 507 -2.89 13.99 -14.61
CA ASN A 507 -3.57 13.43 -15.80
C ASN A 507 -3.33 14.24 -17.11
N TYR A 508 -2.41 15.19 -17.13
CA TYR A 508 -1.98 16.03 -18.28
C TYR A 508 -3.04 16.86 -19.05
N ASP A 509 -4.28 16.96 -18.57
CA ASP A 509 -5.34 17.74 -19.23
C ASP A 509 -5.18 19.25 -19.01
N LEU A 510 -4.47 19.92 -19.94
CA LEU A 510 -4.30 21.38 -19.93
C LEU A 510 -5.60 22.19 -19.93
N VAL A 511 -6.74 21.64 -20.38
CA VAL A 511 -8.03 22.35 -20.39
C VAL A 511 -8.62 22.33 -18.97
N SER A 512 -8.75 21.17 -18.34
CA SER A 512 -9.16 21.08 -16.94
C SER A 512 -8.16 21.74 -15.99
N MET A 513 -6.86 21.69 -16.27
CA MET A 513 -5.84 22.43 -15.52
C MET A 513 -6.08 23.96 -15.61
N ALA A 514 -6.42 24.50 -16.78
CA ALA A 514 -6.67 25.94 -16.94
C ALA A 514 -7.87 26.43 -16.13
N HIS A 515 -8.93 25.62 -16.02
CA HIS A 515 -10.10 25.93 -15.19
C HIS A 515 -9.86 25.64 -13.70
N GLY A 516 -9.16 24.56 -13.36
CA GLY A 516 -8.85 24.16 -11.99
C GLY A 516 -7.81 25.04 -11.28
N ILE A 517 -7.06 25.86 -12.04
CA ILE A 517 -5.95 26.67 -11.52
C ILE A 517 -6.40 27.65 -10.42
N GLN A 518 -7.60 28.23 -10.53
CA GLN A 518 -8.13 29.12 -9.50
C GLN A 518 -8.48 28.36 -8.21
N ASN A 519 -8.94 27.11 -8.33
CA ASN A 519 -9.24 26.25 -7.18
C ASN A 519 -7.97 25.83 -6.45
N LEU A 520 -6.89 25.53 -7.19
CA LEU A 520 -5.58 25.24 -6.64
C LEU A 520 -5.03 26.43 -5.83
N ILE A 521 -5.07 27.64 -6.38
CA ILE A 521 -4.63 28.86 -5.68
C ILE A 521 -5.52 29.18 -4.47
N ASN A 522 -6.83 28.95 -4.57
CA ASN A 522 -7.75 29.10 -3.43
C ASN A 522 -7.45 28.08 -2.31
N ALA A 523 -7.11 26.84 -2.66
CA ALA A 523 -6.72 25.81 -1.69
C ALA A 523 -5.39 26.17 -1.00
N ILE A 524 -4.36 26.57 -1.74
CA ILE A 524 -3.07 27.01 -1.14
C ILE A 524 -3.28 28.22 -0.21
N ARG A 525 -4.10 29.20 -0.62
CA ARG A 525 -4.48 30.34 0.23
C ARG A 525 -5.23 29.92 1.49
N MET A 526 -6.13 28.94 1.39
CA MET A 526 -6.83 28.37 2.54
C MET A 526 -5.83 27.75 3.53
N ILE A 527 -4.91 26.91 3.05
CA ILE A 527 -3.87 26.28 3.89
C ILE A 527 -3.03 27.33 4.61
N HIS A 528 -2.55 28.37 3.91
CA HIS A 528 -1.83 29.49 4.52
C HIS A 528 -2.65 30.22 5.60
N SER A 529 -3.96 30.38 5.40
CA SER A 529 -4.83 31.11 6.33
C SER A 529 -5.36 30.31 7.53
N VAL A 530 -5.32 28.97 7.50
CA VAL A 530 -5.98 28.13 8.54
C VAL A 530 -5.08 27.02 9.11
N SER A 531 -4.04 26.54 8.40
CA SER A 531 -3.09 25.60 9.00
C SER A 531 -2.28 26.29 10.10
N ARG A 532 -2.03 25.55 11.19
CA ARG A 532 -1.24 26.04 12.32
C ARG A 532 0.27 25.87 12.11
N TYR A 533 0.66 24.88 11.30
CA TYR A 533 2.06 24.47 11.14
C TYR A 533 2.57 24.61 9.70
N TYR A 534 1.70 24.45 8.68
CA TYR A 534 2.09 24.58 7.28
C TYR A 534 2.05 26.03 6.74
N ASN A 535 1.70 27.01 7.56
CA ASN A 535 1.44 28.38 7.12
C ASN A 535 2.70 29.26 6.92
N THR A 536 3.91 28.73 7.10
CA THR A 536 5.13 29.54 6.98
C THR A 536 5.45 29.93 5.54
N SER A 537 6.04 31.10 5.33
CA SER A 537 6.47 31.61 4.02
C SER A 537 7.41 30.65 3.28
N GLU A 538 8.24 29.90 4.02
CA GLU A 538 9.12 28.86 3.49
C GLU A 538 8.34 27.65 2.96
N ARG A 539 7.41 27.09 3.76
CA ARG A 539 6.56 25.95 3.35
C ARG A 539 5.67 26.32 2.17
N MET A 540 5.14 27.55 2.14
CA MET A 540 4.44 28.09 0.98
C MET A 540 5.33 28.18 -0.26
N THR A 541 6.56 28.68 -0.12
CA THR A 541 7.49 28.83 -1.25
C THR A 541 7.88 27.48 -1.84
N SER A 542 8.24 26.50 -0.99
CA SER A 542 8.49 25.12 -1.41
C SER A 542 7.27 24.51 -2.12
N LEU A 543 6.07 24.66 -1.56
CA LEU A 543 4.85 24.16 -2.18
C LEU A 543 4.56 24.81 -3.54
N PHE A 544 4.77 26.12 -3.69
CA PHE A 544 4.63 26.80 -4.98
C PHE A 544 5.66 26.29 -6.01
N ILE A 545 6.93 26.11 -5.63
CA ILE A 545 7.96 25.52 -6.49
C ILE A 545 7.50 24.13 -6.98
N LYS A 546 7.12 23.24 -6.06
CA LYS A 546 6.60 21.90 -6.38
C LYS A 546 5.41 21.92 -7.34
N VAL A 547 4.47 22.85 -7.13
CA VAL A 547 3.32 23.06 -8.05
C VAL A 547 3.79 23.51 -9.43
N THR A 548 4.75 24.44 -9.52
CA THR A 548 5.29 24.88 -10.83
C THR A 548 6.05 23.77 -11.56
N ASN A 549 6.79 22.93 -10.83
CA ASN A 549 7.48 21.76 -11.38
C ASN A 549 6.49 20.79 -12.02
N GLN A 550 5.44 20.42 -11.28
CA GLN A 550 4.39 19.54 -11.80
C GLN A 550 3.67 20.14 -13.02
N MET A 551 3.46 21.46 -13.07
CA MET A 551 2.91 22.14 -14.25
C MET A 551 3.85 22.09 -15.47
N VAL A 552 5.17 22.19 -15.27
CA VAL A 552 6.15 22.03 -16.36
C VAL A 552 6.15 20.57 -16.86
N THR A 553 6.14 19.59 -15.95
CA THR A 553 6.01 18.16 -16.29
C THR A 553 4.74 17.87 -17.08
N ALA A 554 3.59 18.43 -16.66
CA ALA A 554 2.33 18.29 -17.39
C ALA A 554 2.35 18.95 -18.78
N CYS A 555 2.94 20.14 -18.92
CA CYS A 555 3.12 20.79 -20.22
C CYS A 555 4.02 19.97 -21.15
N LYS A 556 5.08 19.36 -20.62
CA LYS A 556 5.97 18.45 -21.37
C LYS A 556 5.21 17.21 -21.84
N ALA A 557 4.49 16.53 -20.94
CA ALA A 557 3.72 15.33 -21.26
C ALA A 557 2.58 15.59 -22.25
N TYR A 558 1.89 16.73 -22.16
CA TYR A 558 0.89 17.15 -23.15
C TYR A 558 1.49 17.38 -24.55
N ILE A 559 2.73 17.89 -24.62
CA ILE A 559 3.43 18.04 -25.91
C ILE A 559 3.77 16.65 -26.50
N THR A 560 4.22 15.70 -25.68
CA THR A 560 4.66 14.35 -26.10
C THR A 560 3.58 13.25 -26.07
N ASP A 561 2.29 13.60 -25.90
CA ASP A 561 1.18 12.65 -25.75
C ASP A 561 1.45 11.58 -24.68
N GLY A 562 1.67 12.02 -23.43
CA GLY A 562 2.05 11.14 -22.31
C GLY A 562 3.51 10.63 -22.37
N GLY A 563 4.19 10.84 -23.50
CA GLY A 563 5.51 10.28 -23.79
C GLY A 563 5.52 9.32 -24.98
N ILE A 564 4.35 9.05 -25.59
CA ILE A 564 4.20 8.15 -26.74
C ILE A 564 4.92 8.68 -27.99
N ASN A 565 4.88 10.00 -28.22
CA ASN A 565 5.42 10.63 -29.42
C ASN A 565 6.55 11.60 -29.07
N HIS A 566 7.74 11.47 -29.67
CA HIS A 566 8.73 12.54 -29.57
C HIS A 566 8.26 13.80 -30.30
N VAL A 567 8.81 14.95 -29.91
CA VAL A 567 8.44 16.27 -30.47
C VAL A 567 8.76 16.36 -31.97
N TRP A 568 9.74 15.58 -32.44
CA TRP A 568 10.25 15.57 -33.81
C TRP A 568 9.47 14.63 -34.75
N ASP A 569 8.73 13.67 -34.20
CA ASP A 569 7.98 12.65 -34.96
C ASP A 569 6.53 13.09 -35.26
N GLN A 570 6.10 14.20 -34.65
CA GLN A 570 4.77 14.78 -34.80
C GLN A 570 4.73 15.86 -35.89
N GLU A 571 3.56 16.06 -36.50
CA GLU A 571 3.35 17.15 -37.47
C GLU A 571 3.64 18.53 -36.85
N THR A 572 4.53 19.31 -37.48
CA THR A 572 4.95 20.64 -37.00
C THR A 572 3.78 21.58 -36.67
N PRO A 573 2.69 21.68 -37.46
CA PRO A 573 1.54 22.52 -37.11
C PRO A 573 0.82 22.08 -35.82
N LEU A 574 0.77 20.78 -35.55
CA LEU A 574 0.15 20.20 -34.35
C LEU A 574 1.02 20.46 -33.12
N VAL A 575 2.34 20.27 -33.23
CA VAL A 575 3.32 20.62 -32.17
C VAL A 575 3.27 22.11 -31.83
N LEU A 576 3.28 22.98 -32.85
CA LEU A 576 3.18 24.43 -32.65
C LEU A 576 1.87 24.82 -31.96
N LYS A 577 0.74 24.18 -32.31
CA LYS A 577 -0.55 24.39 -31.63
C LYS A 577 -0.50 23.95 -30.16
N LYS A 578 0.09 22.78 -29.85
CA LYS A 578 0.28 22.32 -28.47
C LYS A 578 1.14 23.30 -27.66
N ILE A 579 2.28 23.74 -28.21
CA ILE A 579 3.17 24.73 -27.58
C ILE A 579 2.46 26.06 -27.33
N GLN A 580 1.62 26.54 -28.25
CA GLN A 580 0.82 27.76 -28.05
C GLN A 580 -0.17 27.64 -26.88
N VAL A 581 -0.77 26.46 -26.67
CA VAL A 581 -1.63 26.18 -25.51
C VAL A 581 -0.80 26.24 -24.21
N CYS A 582 0.36 25.59 -24.16
CA CYS A 582 1.27 25.65 -22.99
C CYS A 582 1.74 27.08 -22.69
N ILE A 583 2.07 27.89 -23.70
CA ILE A 583 2.45 29.30 -23.54
C ILE A 583 1.29 30.14 -23.00
N LYS A 584 0.06 29.92 -23.49
CA LYS A 584 -1.13 30.59 -22.95
C LYS A 584 -1.36 30.19 -21.48
N TYR A 585 -1.34 28.89 -21.19
CA TYR A 585 -1.49 28.35 -19.84
C TYR A 585 -0.48 28.97 -18.86
N LYS A 586 0.81 29.01 -19.22
CA LYS A 586 1.86 29.68 -18.43
C LYS A 586 1.56 31.16 -18.18
N LYS A 587 1.10 31.90 -19.20
CA LYS A 587 0.76 33.33 -19.05
C LYS A 587 -0.43 33.55 -18.12
N ASP A 588 -1.45 32.72 -18.22
CA ASP A 588 -2.65 32.86 -17.40
C ASP A 588 -2.40 32.39 -15.95
N PHE A 589 -1.59 31.35 -15.74
CA PHE A 589 -1.08 30.95 -14.43
C PHE A 589 -0.30 32.07 -13.73
N ILE A 590 0.68 32.69 -14.43
CA ILE A 590 1.51 33.76 -13.85
C ILE A 590 0.64 34.93 -13.39
N LYS A 591 -0.38 35.35 -14.16
CA LYS A 591 -1.32 36.41 -13.75
C LYS A 591 -2.06 36.07 -12.44
N ILE A 592 -2.53 34.83 -12.31
CA ILE A 592 -3.33 34.37 -11.17
C ILE A 592 -2.44 34.16 -9.93
N ILE A 593 -1.18 33.76 -10.11
CA ILE A 593 -0.16 33.64 -9.04
C ILE A 593 0.34 35.01 -8.57
N TYR A 594 0.53 35.99 -9.46
CA TYR A 594 1.32 37.20 -9.16
C TYR A 594 0.82 37.93 -7.91
N PHE A 595 -0.49 38.14 -7.78
CA PHE A 595 -1.07 38.87 -6.67
C PHE A 595 -1.08 38.06 -5.34
N PRO A 596 -1.51 36.78 -5.30
CA PRO A 596 -1.34 35.92 -4.13
C PRO A 596 0.12 35.74 -3.67
N LEU A 597 1.07 35.53 -4.58
CA LEU A 597 2.47 35.30 -4.23
C LEU A 597 3.11 36.58 -3.67
N TYR A 598 2.82 37.73 -4.27
CA TYR A 598 3.19 39.04 -3.75
C TYR A 598 2.59 39.29 -2.36
N LEU A 599 1.34 38.88 -2.11
CA LEU A 599 0.72 38.97 -0.79
C LEU A 599 1.45 38.10 0.25
N VAL A 600 1.72 36.83 -0.06
CA VAL A 600 2.37 35.89 0.88
C VAL A 600 3.81 36.31 1.17
N LEU A 601 4.59 36.65 0.13
CA LEU A 601 6.02 36.96 0.26
C LEU A 601 6.31 38.35 0.85
N LEU A 602 5.41 39.33 0.75
CA LEU A 602 5.64 40.69 1.28
C LEU A 602 4.81 41.04 2.51
N LEU A 603 3.67 40.39 2.76
CA LEU A 603 2.94 40.55 4.03
C LEU A 603 3.37 39.52 5.09
N GLY A 604 3.97 38.39 4.69
CA GLY A 604 4.57 37.39 5.59
C GLY A 604 5.94 37.79 6.17
N CYS A 605 6.29 39.09 6.13
CA CYS A 605 7.54 39.66 6.61
C CYS A 605 7.32 40.75 7.69
N ASN A 606 6.21 40.66 8.45
CA ASN A 606 5.92 41.45 9.66
C ASN A 606 5.54 40.53 10.83
#